data_AF-A0A2E7W1M3-F1
#
_entry.id   AF-A0A2E7W1M3-F1
#
_cell.length_a   1.000
_cell.length_b   1.000
_cell.length_c   1.000
_cell.angle_alpha   90.00
_cell.angle_beta   90.00
_cell.angle_gamma   90.00
#
_symmetry.space_group_name_H-M   'P 1'
#
loop_
_entity.id
_entity.type
_entity.pdbx_description
1 polymer ?
#
loop_
_entity_poly.entity_id
_entity_poly.type
_entity_poly.pdbx_seq_one_letter_code
_entity_poly.pdbx_strand_id
1 'polypeptide(L)'
;MTKNTKAIEQSVHTIAMKALESGNIDVARTQFESILSNNPNDIEANYNLGILNLDDNKAKIALPFLQKAAKLRPTIKSIGTLGSCFEALGCHSDAANCYSSILKKTPNECGLWIKYGLMLERDNKQEKAVKAYQEALTIEPSNAEAAIKLGWALWKNDPARATLTLEQALAANTDNKIGRIQLLSTLAVFQEWFARLKINKPPYHAHNLEEMFFPLSQTTLNKLYTESNILLESVPTMEWAQMSAGLATFASQKYYQAQEIFSKVKTGHLSPMAKAIRLDEDFHNQLNHIEDKHLRRELAPLHDIRTVDFKEKNIIYMACNAHYFDAFAKPLILSINATNVKQQLHVHIMDSSLQHTEEANNFCAGMENIDIALSIERPELSIDSSIKPREYFHAIRFIRFYNHLKQYKKSLWLMDVDGLFNKPPQKIFQKHAGNDIVLRARPGRLEPWNQFNACLVGAHYSETALNYFRYVAKYIYHYFKSGSLPWGIDQLALYATYIQLVRKELAPTIQLLDEEDLDYDHIDSSTLWCSSGTKKFIFFNNIENINNDELSKYEKRFLEYFKKV
;
A
#
# COMPACT_ATOMS: atom_id res chain seq x y z
N MET A 1 36.44 -50.88 -24.16
CA MET A 1 35.71 -50.26 -23.03
C MET A 1 34.87 -49.04 -23.43
N THR A 2 35.25 -48.24 -24.43
CA THR A 2 34.58 -46.97 -24.80
C THR A 2 33.19 -47.06 -25.46
N LYS A 3 32.81 -48.18 -26.11
CA LYS A 3 31.47 -48.35 -26.72
C LYS A 3 30.36 -48.61 -25.69
N ASN A 4 30.67 -49.30 -24.59
CA ASN A 4 29.67 -49.69 -23.59
C ASN A 4 29.29 -48.51 -22.67
N THR A 5 30.27 -47.66 -22.33
CA THR A 5 30.05 -46.44 -21.54
C THR A 5 29.15 -45.43 -22.26
N LYS A 6 29.35 -45.22 -23.57
CA LYS A 6 28.49 -44.33 -24.38
C LYS A 6 27.04 -44.81 -24.50
N ALA A 7 26.82 -46.12 -24.59
CA ALA A 7 25.48 -46.68 -24.65
C ALA A 7 24.72 -46.54 -23.31
N ILE A 8 25.44 -46.70 -22.20
CA ILE A 8 24.90 -46.49 -20.84
C ILE A 8 24.60 -44.99 -20.63
N GLU A 9 25.50 -44.08 -21.01
CA GLU A 9 25.27 -42.62 -20.93
C GLU A 9 24.04 -42.18 -21.74
N GLN A 10 23.86 -42.69 -22.97
CA GLN A 10 22.67 -42.43 -23.78
C GLN A 10 21.38 -42.99 -23.16
N SER A 11 21.45 -44.15 -22.51
CA SER A 11 20.31 -44.76 -21.82
C SER A 11 19.88 -43.92 -20.61
N VAL A 12 20.82 -43.48 -19.79
CA VAL A 12 20.55 -42.63 -18.60
C VAL A 12 19.99 -41.27 -19.00
N HIS A 13 20.50 -40.67 -20.08
CA HIS A 13 19.97 -39.40 -20.61
C HIS A 13 18.51 -39.52 -21.06
N THR A 14 18.17 -40.62 -21.73
CA THR A 14 16.80 -40.89 -22.20
C THR A 14 15.84 -41.06 -21.01
N ILE A 15 16.27 -41.74 -19.94
CA ILE A 15 15.48 -41.90 -18.72
C ILE A 15 15.27 -40.55 -18.02
N ALA A 16 16.33 -39.74 -17.89
CA ALA A 16 16.25 -38.42 -17.26
C ALA A 16 15.26 -37.49 -17.98
N MET A 17 15.33 -37.43 -19.31
CA MET A 17 14.42 -36.61 -20.13
C MET A 17 12.99 -37.11 -20.07
N LYS A 18 12.76 -38.43 -20.17
CA LYS A 18 11.41 -39.00 -20.07
C LYS A 18 10.78 -38.78 -18.70
N ALA A 19 11.58 -38.86 -17.63
CA ALA A 19 11.13 -38.55 -16.28
C ALA A 19 10.73 -37.06 -16.14
N LEU A 20 11.51 -36.15 -16.75
CA LEU A 20 11.19 -34.73 -16.79
C LEU A 20 9.88 -34.45 -17.55
N GLU A 21 9.69 -35.07 -18.73
CA GLU A 21 8.46 -34.95 -19.53
C GLU A 21 7.23 -35.52 -18.79
N SER A 22 7.43 -36.55 -17.97
CA SER A 22 6.36 -37.18 -17.19
C SER A 22 6.11 -36.48 -15.84
N GLY A 23 6.81 -35.39 -15.54
CA GLY A 23 6.70 -34.64 -14.29
C GLY A 23 7.31 -35.33 -13.06
N ASN A 24 8.08 -36.41 -13.24
CA ASN A 24 8.76 -37.10 -12.15
C ASN A 24 10.12 -36.43 -11.85
N ILE A 25 10.05 -35.31 -11.14
CA ILE A 25 11.18 -34.41 -10.90
C ILE A 25 12.30 -35.06 -10.09
N ASP A 26 11.97 -35.87 -9.08
CA ASP A 26 12.97 -36.51 -8.22
C ASP A 26 13.82 -37.54 -8.98
N VAL A 27 13.16 -38.33 -9.83
CA VAL A 27 13.85 -39.28 -10.71
C VAL A 27 14.70 -38.52 -11.73
N ALA A 28 14.17 -37.48 -12.36
CA ALA A 28 14.92 -36.67 -13.31
C ALA A 28 16.19 -36.07 -12.67
N ARG A 29 16.07 -35.51 -11.47
CA ARG A 29 17.18 -34.92 -10.71
C ARG A 29 18.26 -35.97 -10.41
N THR A 30 17.87 -37.11 -9.86
CA THR A 30 18.80 -38.21 -9.54
C THR A 30 19.56 -38.69 -10.77
N GLN A 31 18.88 -38.81 -11.91
CA GLN A 31 19.53 -39.25 -13.14
C GLN A 31 20.49 -38.19 -13.70
N PHE A 32 20.12 -36.90 -13.68
CA PHE A 32 21.04 -35.85 -14.09
C PHE A 32 22.25 -35.72 -13.16
N GLU A 33 22.09 -35.91 -11.85
CA GLU A 33 23.21 -35.94 -10.89
C GLU A 33 24.15 -37.12 -11.16
N SER A 34 23.61 -38.28 -11.50
CA SER A 34 24.37 -39.45 -11.94
C SER A 34 25.14 -39.17 -13.23
N ILE A 35 24.53 -38.49 -14.21
CA ILE A 35 25.22 -38.05 -15.43
C ILE A 35 26.38 -37.11 -15.09
N LEU A 36 26.17 -36.12 -14.23
CA LEU A 36 27.23 -35.17 -13.86
C LEU A 36 28.34 -35.78 -13.00
N SER A 37 28.05 -36.83 -12.24
CA SER A 37 29.06 -37.58 -11.47
C SER A 37 30.05 -38.29 -12.40
N ASN A 38 29.58 -38.77 -13.56
CA ASN A 38 30.41 -39.43 -14.56
C ASN A 38 31.01 -38.44 -15.58
N ASN A 39 30.26 -37.42 -15.97
CA ASN A 39 30.67 -36.36 -16.89
C ASN A 39 30.27 -34.98 -16.35
N PRO A 40 31.13 -34.31 -15.56
CA PRO A 40 30.85 -32.99 -15.00
C PRO A 40 30.64 -31.88 -16.05
N ASN A 41 31.04 -32.12 -17.30
CA ASN A 41 30.89 -31.19 -18.41
C ASN A 41 29.70 -31.55 -19.32
N ASP A 42 28.78 -32.42 -18.89
CA ASP A 42 27.57 -32.70 -19.66
C ASP A 42 26.67 -31.47 -19.72
N ILE A 43 26.43 -30.94 -20.92
CA ILE A 43 25.74 -29.67 -21.14
C ILE A 43 24.26 -29.78 -20.76
N GLU A 44 23.61 -30.89 -21.11
CA GLU A 44 22.17 -31.09 -20.96
C GLU A 44 21.82 -31.38 -19.51
N ALA A 45 22.61 -32.20 -18.82
CA ALA A 45 22.45 -32.43 -17.38
C ALA A 45 22.71 -31.17 -16.54
N ASN A 46 23.77 -30.40 -16.85
CA ASN A 46 24.01 -29.11 -16.19
C ASN A 46 22.84 -28.14 -16.44
N TYR A 47 22.35 -28.03 -17.67
CA TYR A 47 21.24 -27.12 -17.99
C TYR A 47 19.94 -27.51 -17.28
N ASN A 48 19.56 -28.80 -17.33
CA ASN A 48 18.30 -29.28 -16.76
C ASN A 48 18.32 -29.28 -15.22
N LEU A 49 19.43 -29.66 -14.57
CA LEU A 49 19.55 -29.49 -13.12
C LEU A 49 19.52 -28.03 -12.70
N GLY A 50 20.12 -27.16 -13.51
CA GLY A 50 20.02 -25.71 -13.31
C GLY A 50 18.58 -25.22 -13.30
N ILE A 51 17.78 -25.60 -14.29
CA ILE A 51 16.34 -25.23 -14.34
C ILE A 51 15.57 -25.82 -13.17
N LEU A 52 15.72 -27.12 -12.89
CA LEU A 52 14.97 -27.77 -11.82
C LEU A 52 15.21 -27.09 -10.45
N ASN A 53 16.44 -26.64 -10.20
CA ASN A 53 16.74 -25.87 -8.99
C ASN A 53 16.22 -24.43 -9.06
N LEU A 54 16.16 -23.81 -10.24
CA LEU A 54 15.60 -22.48 -10.40
C LEU A 54 14.07 -22.49 -10.16
N ASP A 55 13.36 -23.49 -10.69
CA ASP A 55 11.91 -23.68 -10.51
C ASP A 55 11.56 -23.99 -9.05
N ASP A 56 12.46 -24.64 -8.30
CA ASP A 56 12.38 -24.82 -6.85
C ASP A 56 12.65 -23.53 -6.05
N ASN A 57 12.81 -22.37 -6.70
CA ASN A 57 13.30 -21.11 -6.12
C ASN A 57 14.68 -21.21 -5.45
N LYS A 58 15.49 -22.22 -5.79
CA LYS A 58 16.86 -22.44 -5.28
C LYS A 58 17.90 -21.86 -6.24
N ALA A 59 17.75 -20.59 -6.61
CA ALA A 59 18.59 -19.92 -7.61
C ALA A 59 20.10 -19.97 -7.28
N LYS A 60 20.47 -19.95 -5.98
CA LYS A 60 21.88 -20.08 -5.54
C LYS A 60 22.49 -21.44 -5.91
N ILE A 61 21.69 -22.50 -5.86
CA ILE A 61 22.11 -23.86 -6.22
C ILE A 61 22.11 -24.02 -7.74
N ALA A 62 21.15 -23.40 -8.44
CA ALA A 62 21.04 -23.44 -9.89
C ALA A 62 22.23 -22.77 -10.62
N LEU A 63 22.73 -21.67 -10.07
CA LEU A 63 23.73 -20.81 -10.71
C LEU A 63 24.96 -21.54 -11.26
N PRO A 64 25.71 -22.36 -10.49
CA PRO A 64 26.91 -23.03 -11.00
C PRO A 64 26.60 -23.96 -12.19
N PHE A 65 25.47 -24.67 -12.16
CA PHE A 65 25.06 -25.56 -13.26
C PHE A 65 24.71 -24.76 -14.52
N LEU A 66 23.95 -23.67 -14.38
CA LEU A 66 23.57 -22.81 -15.52
C LEU A 66 24.78 -22.07 -16.10
N GLN A 67 25.70 -21.58 -15.27
CA GLN A 67 26.97 -20.98 -15.72
C GLN A 67 27.80 -21.98 -16.50
N LYS A 68 27.90 -23.23 -16.01
CA LYS A 68 28.62 -24.30 -16.69
C LYS A 68 28.00 -24.62 -18.05
N ALA A 69 26.69 -24.80 -18.11
CA ALA A 69 25.97 -25.06 -19.36
C ALA A 69 26.13 -23.92 -20.38
N ALA A 70 25.97 -22.66 -19.94
CA ALA A 70 26.13 -21.49 -20.80
C ALA A 70 27.58 -21.30 -21.29
N LYS A 71 28.59 -21.62 -20.47
CA LYS A 71 30.01 -21.59 -20.87
C LYS A 71 30.35 -22.65 -21.90
N LEU A 72 29.84 -23.87 -21.73
CA LEU A 72 30.11 -25.00 -22.62
C LEU A 72 29.36 -24.89 -23.95
N ARG A 73 28.12 -24.40 -23.93
CA ARG A 73 27.31 -24.17 -25.13
C ARG A 73 26.51 -22.86 -24.98
N PRO A 74 27.06 -21.72 -25.42
CA PRO A 74 26.39 -20.43 -25.34
C PRO A 74 25.29 -20.30 -26.42
N THR A 75 24.08 -20.70 -26.07
CA THR A 75 22.87 -20.56 -26.89
C THR A 75 22.00 -19.43 -26.34
N ILE A 76 21.07 -18.92 -27.14
CA ILE A 76 20.07 -17.94 -26.67
C ILE A 76 19.32 -18.50 -25.45
N LYS A 77 18.92 -19.78 -25.50
CA LYS A 77 18.21 -20.47 -24.42
C LYS A 77 19.07 -20.56 -23.15
N SER A 78 20.28 -21.11 -23.22
CA SER A 78 21.16 -21.28 -22.05
C SER A 78 21.60 -19.94 -21.43
N ILE A 79 21.89 -18.93 -22.25
CA ILE A 79 22.22 -17.59 -21.76
C ILE A 79 20.97 -16.91 -21.15
N GLY A 80 19.79 -17.10 -21.75
CA GLY A 80 18.53 -16.53 -21.27
C GLY A 80 18.17 -17.08 -19.89
N THR A 81 18.26 -18.40 -19.70
CA THR A 81 18.03 -19.04 -18.40
C THR A 81 19.06 -18.63 -17.35
N LEU A 82 20.33 -18.47 -17.74
CA LEU A 82 21.34 -17.92 -16.83
C LEU A 82 21.00 -16.47 -16.42
N GLY A 83 20.52 -15.65 -17.36
CA GLY A 83 20.03 -14.30 -17.08
C GLY A 83 18.87 -14.30 -16.07
N SER A 84 17.88 -15.18 -16.25
CA SER A 84 16.77 -15.35 -15.29
C SER A 84 17.26 -15.79 -13.90
N CYS A 85 18.29 -16.65 -13.84
CA CYS A 85 18.88 -17.07 -12.58
C CYS A 85 19.57 -15.91 -11.85
N PHE A 86 20.33 -15.08 -12.57
CA PHE A 86 20.91 -13.86 -12.00
C PHE A 86 19.84 -12.86 -11.56
N GLU A 87 18.73 -12.74 -12.30
CA GLU A 87 17.59 -11.91 -11.90
C GLU A 87 16.99 -12.37 -10.57
N ALA A 88 16.74 -13.68 -10.41
CA ALA A 88 16.23 -14.26 -9.16
C ALA A 88 17.18 -14.09 -7.97
N LEU A 89 18.48 -13.95 -8.23
CA LEU A 89 19.51 -13.69 -7.22
C LEU A 89 19.70 -12.21 -6.88
N GLY A 90 19.06 -11.29 -7.62
CA GLY A 90 19.31 -9.86 -7.49
C GLY A 90 20.63 -9.38 -8.13
N CYS A 91 21.31 -10.24 -8.90
CA CYS A 91 22.55 -9.90 -9.61
C CYS A 91 22.24 -9.16 -10.92
N HIS A 92 21.71 -7.94 -10.81
CA HIS A 92 21.12 -7.20 -11.93
C HIS A 92 22.10 -6.90 -13.07
N SER A 93 23.36 -6.52 -12.76
CA SER A 93 24.39 -6.28 -13.79
C SER A 93 24.70 -7.54 -14.61
N ASP A 94 24.77 -8.71 -13.99
CA ASP A 94 25.05 -9.97 -14.68
C ASP A 94 23.87 -10.42 -15.54
N ALA A 95 22.64 -10.28 -15.02
CA ALA A 95 21.43 -10.52 -15.80
C ALA A 95 21.37 -9.61 -17.05
N ALA A 96 21.68 -8.32 -16.88
CA ALA A 96 21.76 -7.37 -17.98
C ALA A 96 22.81 -7.76 -19.03
N ASN A 97 23.97 -8.28 -18.59
CA ASN A 97 25.01 -8.78 -19.50
C ASN A 97 24.51 -9.98 -20.33
N CYS A 98 23.83 -10.94 -19.69
CA CYS A 98 23.19 -12.06 -20.38
C CYS A 98 22.21 -11.56 -21.45
N TYR A 99 21.25 -10.71 -21.09
CA TYR A 99 20.25 -10.20 -22.04
C TYR A 99 20.88 -9.37 -23.16
N SER A 100 21.86 -8.51 -22.86
CA SER A 100 22.58 -7.74 -23.90
C SER A 100 23.30 -8.62 -24.91
N SER A 101 23.85 -9.76 -24.46
CA SER A 101 24.54 -10.70 -25.36
C SER A 101 23.59 -11.45 -26.28
N ILE A 102 22.34 -11.67 -25.84
CA ILE A 102 21.27 -12.22 -26.67
C ILE A 102 20.80 -11.17 -27.67
N LEU A 103 20.59 -9.92 -27.22
CA LEU A 103 20.16 -8.80 -28.08
C LEU A 103 21.11 -8.55 -29.26
N LYS A 104 22.42 -8.80 -29.11
CA LYS A 104 23.37 -8.73 -30.24
C LYS A 104 23.03 -9.68 -31.39
N LYS A 105 22.34 -10.80 -31.09
CA LYS A 105 21.92 -11.81 -32.07
C LYS A 105 20.46 -11.62 -32.49
N THR A 106 19.62 -11.09 -31.60
CA THR A 106 18.19 -10.89 -31.81
C THR A 106 17.77 -9.47 -31.45
N PRO A 107 18.20 -8.46 -32.24
CA PRO A 107 17.97 -7.06 -31.91
C PRO A 107 16.50 -6.63 -32.01
N ASN A 108 15.65 -7.43 -32.66
CA ASN A 108 14.24 -7.09 -32.91
C ASN A 108 13.26 -7.76 -31.92
N GLU A 109 13.74 -8.21 -30.75
CA GLU A 109 12.92 -8.86 -29.73
C GLU A 109 12.50 -7.84 -28.64
N CYS A 110 11.30 -7.27 -28.78
CA CYS A 110 10.77 -6.25 -27.86
C CYS A 110 10.82 -6.68 -26.39
N GLY A 111 10.32 -7.89 -26.09
CA GLY A 111 10.31 -8.42 -24.72
C GLY A 111 11.71 -8.56 -24.10
N LEU A 112 12.75 -8.79 -24.90
CA LEU A 112 14.11 -8.88 -24.41
C LEU A 112 14.72 -7.50 -24.11
N TRP A 113 14.38 -6.47 -24.90
CA TRP A 113 14.72 -5.09 -24.59
C TRP A 113 14.06 -4.60 -23.30
N ILE A 114 12.80 -4.98 -23.04
CA ILE A 114 12.11 -4.69 -21.77
C ILE A 114 12.86 -5.34 -20.59
N LYS A 115 13.20 -6.63 -20.69
CA LYS A 115 13.97 -7.34 -19.66
C LYS A 115 15.35 -6.71 -19.42
N TYR A 116 16.06 -6.35 -20.49
CA TYR A 116 17.34 -5.67 -20.41
C TYR A 116 17.22 -4.30 -19.71
N GLY A 117 16.23 -3.49 -20.10
CA GLY A 117 15.92 -2.21 -19.47
C GLY A 117 15.60 -2.34 -17.99
N LEU A 118 14.80 -3.35 -17.61
CA LEU A 118 14.44 -3.61 -16.21
C LEU A 118 15.66 -3.98 -15.36
N MET A 119 16.59 -4.78 -15.89
CA MET A 119 17.82 -5.10 -15.17
C MET A 119 18.71 -3.87 -15.02
N LEU A 120 18.78 -3.00 -16.03
CA LEU A 120 19.52 -1.75 -15.95
C LEU A 120 18.90 -0.78 -14.93
N GLU A 121 17.57 -0.69 -14.88
CA GLU A 121 16.84 0.12 -13.90
C GLU A 121 17.18 -0.34 -12.46
N ARG A 122 17.08 -1.65 -12.19
CA ARG A 122 17.40 -2.24 -10.88
C ARG A 122 18.89 -2.12 -10.52
N ASP A 123 19.76 -2.01 -11.51
CA ASP A 123 21.20 -1.76 -11.37
C ASP A 123 21.55 -0.25 -11.31
N ASN A 124 20.55 0.63 -11.10
CA ASN A 124 20.67 2.08 -11.03
C ASN A 124 21.28 2.75 -12.29
N LYS A 125 21.24 2.08 -13.45
CA LYS A 125 21.72 2.58 -14.76
C LYS A 125 20.58 3.22 -15.55
N GLN A 126 19.96 4.26 -14.98
CA GLN A 126 18.72 4.86 -15.47
C GLN A 126 18.76 5.29 -16.93
N GLU A 127 19.83 5.97 -17.37
CA GLU A 127 19.95 6.45 -18.76
C GLU A 127 19.98 5.30 -19.77
N LYS A 128 20.58 4.16 -19.40
CA LYS A 128 20.63 2.98 -20.25
C LYS A 128 19.28 2.27 -20.28
N ALA A 129 18.57 2.24 -19.16
CA ALA A 129 17.21 1.69 -19.08
C ALA A 129 16.25 2.47 -20.00
N VAL A 130 16.31 3.80 -19.96
CA VAL A 130 15.54 4.68 -20.86
C VAL A 130 15.79 4.34 -22.33
N LYS A 131 17.06 4.18 -22.74
CA LYS A 131 17.40 3.77 -24.11
C LYS A 131 16.85 2.39 -24.46
N ALA A 132 16.98 1.41 -23.56
CA ALA A 132 16.46 0.06 -23.80
C ALA A 132 14.93 0.05 -23.99
N TYR A 133 14.17 0.82 -23.22
CA TYR A 133 12.73 0.93 -23.42
C TYR A 133 12.34 1.70 -24.68
N GLN A 134 13.16 2.67 -25.12
CA GLN A 134 12.99 3.34 -26.42
C GLN A 134 13.20 2.38 -27.59
N GLU A 135 14.20 1.49 -27.51
CA GLU A 135 14.40 0.43 -28.51
C GLU A 135 13.19 -0.52 -28.55
N ALA A 136 12.67 -0.93 -27.38
CA ALA A 136 11.47 -1.76 -27.30
C ALA A 136 10.27 -1.11 -28.02
N LEU A 137 10.04 0.20 -27.82
CA LEU A 137 8.96 0.93 -28.49
C LEU A 137 9.25 1.25 -29.97
N THR A 138 10.50 1.24 -30.39
CA THR A 138 10.84 1.35 -31.82
C THR A 138 10.44 0.08 -32.56
N ILE A 139 10.59 -1.08 -31.91
CA ILE A 139 10.22 -2.39 -32.44
C ILE A 139 8.69 -2.59 -32.37
N GLU A 140 8.09 -2.31 -31.22
CA GLU A 140 6.65 -2.42 -30.99
C GLU A 140 6.08 -1.12 -30.39
N PRO A 141 5.68 -0.15 -31.23
CA PRO A 141 5.14 1.14 -30.77
C PRO A 141 3.88 1.03 -29.90
N SER A 142 3.12 -0.06 -30.01
CA SER A 142 1.89 -0.32 -29.25
C SER A 142 2.12 -1.05 -27.92
N ASN A 143 3.37 -1.39 -27.58
CA ASN A 143 3.68 -2.17 -26.38
C ASN A 143 3.45 -1.34 -25.11
N ALA A 144 2.35 -1.64 -24.41
CA ALA A 144 1.94 -0.90 -23.21
C ALA A 144 2.96 -1.03 -22.06
N GLU A 145 3.57 -2.20 -21.88
CA GLU A 145 4.55 -2.42 -20.81
C GLU A 145 5.79 -1.55 -21.03
N ALA A 146 6.37 -1.57 -22.23
CA ALA A 146 7.53 -0.74 -22.57
C ALA A 146 7.24 0.75 -22.41
N ALA A 147 6.06 1.22 -22.84
CA ALA A 147 5.65 2.61 -22.71
C ALA A 147 5.47 3.05 -21.26
N ILE A 148 4.86 2.21 -20.42
CA ILE A 148 4.73 2.46 -18.99
C ILE A 148 6.12 2.54 -18.34
N LYS A 149 7.00 1.56 -18.61
CA LYS A 149 8.37 1.56 -18.08
C LYS A 149 9.16 2.79 -18.50
N LEU A 150 9.09 3.19 -19.78
CA LEU A 150 9.72 4.41 -20.27
C LEU A 150 9.11 5.66 -19.60
N GLY A 151 7.79 5.73 -19.49
CA GLY A 151 7.09 6.83 -18.83
C GLY A 151 7.57 7.03 -17.39
N TRP A 152 7.60 5.97 -16.58
CA TRP A 152 8.13 6.03 -15.21
C TRP A 152 9.60 6.42 -15.17
N ALA A 153 10.40 5.88 -16.10
CA ALA A 153 11.82 6.17 -16.15
C ALA A 153 12.14 7.62 -16.52
N LEU A 154 11.28 8.27 -17.31
CA LEU A 154 11.39 9.67 -17.72
C LEU A 154 10.76 10.64 -16.71
N TRP A 155 9.72 10.22 -16.00
CA TRP A 155 8.82 11.08 -15.23
C TRP A 155 9.53 12.15 -14.39
N LYS A 156 10.56 11.76 -13.63
CA LYS A 156 11.27 12.66 -12.71
C LYS A 156 12.00 13.81 -13.44
N ASN A 157 12.54 13.54 -14.62
CA ASN A 157 13.41 14.48 -15.35
C ASN A 157 12.67 15.17 -16.51
N ASP A 158 11.69 14.51 -17.10
CA ASP A 158 10.92 14.98 -18.24
C ASP A 158 9.45 14.49 -18.18
N PRO A 159 8.62 15.09 -17.30
CA PRO A 159 7.19 14.75 -17.18
C PRO A 159 6.41 14.90 -18.48
N ALA A 160 6.78 15.88 -19.32
CA ALA A 160 6.12 16.15 -20.59
C ALA A 160 6.34 15.00 -21.57
N ARG A 161 7.60 14.54 -21.73
CA ARG A 161 7.92 13.40 -22.57
C ARG A 161 7.38 12.09 -22.01
N ALA A 162 7.32 11.94 -20.69
CA ALA A 162 6.70 10.79 -20.05
C ALA A 162 5.21 10.68 -20.44
N THR A 163 4.47 11.78 -20.35
CA THR A 163 3.04 11.86 -20.75
C THR A 163 2.88 11.58 -22.25
N LEU A 164 3.68 12.24 -23.09
CA LEU A 164 3.65 12.05 -24.55
C LEU A 164 3.90 10.60 -24.96
N THR A 165 4.84 9.91 -24.29
CA THR A 165 5.14 8.50 -24.55
C THR A 165 3.91 7.62 -24.33
N LEU A 166 3.18 7.83 -23.23
CA LEU A 166 1.97 7.08 -22.91
C LEU A 166 0.84 7.38 -23.92
N GLU A 167 0.69 8.66 -24.33
CA GLU A 167 -0.29 9.07 -25.33
C GLU A 167 -0.02 8.44 -26.71
N GLN A 168 1.25 8.40 -27.13
CA GLN A 168 1.67 7.77 -28.39
C GLN A 168 1.41 6.26 -28.37
N ALA A 169 1.80 5.57 -27.29
CA ALA A 169 1.54 4.14 -27.15
C ALA A 169 0.05 3.82 -27.09
N LEU A 170 -0.75 4.67 -26.44
CA LEU A 170 -2.21 4.54 -26.41
C LEU A 170 -2.85 4.73 -27.78
N ALA A 171 -2.31 5.64 -28.61
CA ALA A 171 -2.77 5.85 -29.98
C ALA A 171 -2.38 4.68 -30.90
N ALA A 172 -1.19 4.09 -30.71
CA ALA A 172 -0.72 2.94 -31.47
C ALA A 172 -1.38 1.62 -31.05
N ASN A 173 -1.81 1.50 -29.79
CA ASN A 173 -2.44 0.30 -29.25
C ASN A 173 -3.95 0.32 -29.46
N THR A 174 -4.43 -0.18 -30.59
CA THR A 174 -5.87 -0.19 -30.91
C THR A 174 -6.63 -1.39 -30.33
N ASP A 175 -5.96 -2.53 -30.17
CA ASP A 175 -6.68 -3.81 -29.94
C ASP A 175 -6.45 -4.41 -28.54
N ASN A 176 -5.32 -4.12 -27.88
CA ASN A 176 -5.01 -4.67 -26.56
C ASN A 176 -5.67 -3.85 -25.45
N LYS A 177 -6.94 -4.17 -25.17
CA LYS A 177 -7.78 -3.55 -24.13
C LYS A 177 -7.08 -3.44 -22.76
N ILE A 178 -6.35 -4.50 -22.35
CA ILE A 178 -5.63 -4.52 -21.07
C ILE A 178 -4.53 -3.47 -21.07
N GLY A 179 -3.70 -3.48 -22.11
CA GLY A 179 -2.61 -2.51 -22.28
C GLY A 179 -3.12 -1.07 -22.31
N ARG A 180 -4.25 -0.83 -22.99
CA ARG A 180 -4.91 0.49 -23.05
C ARG A 180 -5.34 0.99 -21.67
N ILE A 181 -5.96 0.12 -20.85
CA ILE A 181 -6.37 0.48 -19.47
C ILE A 181 -5.15 0.77 -18.60
N GLN A 182 -4.08 -0.02 -18.71
CA GLN A 182 -2.84 0.22 -17.98
C GLN A 182 -2.18 1.56 -18.38
N LEU A 183 -2.17 1.87 -19.67
CA LEU A 183 -1.68 3.15 -20.20
C LEU A 183 -2.52 4.33 -19.69
N LEU A 184 -3.85 4.24 -19.81
CA LEU A 184 -4.77 5.28 -19.34
C LEU A 184 -4.67 5.53 -17.84
N SER A 185 -4.53 4.46 -17.05
CA SER A 185 -4.35 4.55 -15.59
C SER A 185 -3.03 5.24 -15.22
N THR A 186 -1.95 4.93 -15.94
CA THR A 186 -0.64 5.58 -15.72
C THR A 186 -0.67 7.04 -16.18
N LEU A 187 -1.27 7.32 -17.33
CA LEU A 187 -1.42 8.67 -17.88
C LEU A 187 -2.24 9.56 -16.94
N ALA A 188 -3.32 9.01 -16.37
CA ALA A 188 -4.12 9.66 -15.35
C ALA A 188 -3.29 10.13 -14.14
N VAL A 189 -2.44 9.24 -13.60
CA VAL A 189 -1.52 9.56 -12.49
C VAL A 189 -0.51 10.65 -12.88
N PHE A 190 0.07 10.57 -14.09
CA PHE A 190 1.06 11.53 -14.56
C PHE A 190 0.47 12.91 -14.83
N GLN A 191 -0.71 12.99 -15.45
CA GLN A 191 -1.40 14.27 -15.68
C GLN A 191 -1.69 14.98 -14.35
N GLU A 192 -2.12 14.23 -13.34
CA GLU A 192 -2.35 14.73 -11.99
C GLU A 192 -1.06 15.29 -11.38
N TRP A 193 0.00 14.48 -11.34
CA TRP A 193 1.28 14.92 -10.77
C TRP A 193 1.88 16.12 -11.52
N PHE A 194 1.71 16.20 -12.84
CA PHE A 194 2.22 17.29 -13.68
C PHE A 194 1.50 18.61 -13.38
N ALA A 195 0.17 18.57 -13.22
CA ALA A 195 -0.62 19.75 -12.89
C ALA A 195 -0.17 20.38 -11.56
N ARG A 196 0.24 19.57 -10.58
CA ARG A 196 0.72 20.04 -9.28
C ARG A 196 2.10 20.69 -9.37
N LEU A 197 3.01 20.07 -10.12
CA LEU A 197 4.34 20.64 -10.36
C LEU A 197 4.25 22.04 -10.99
N LYS A 198 3.28 22.30 -11.88
CA LYS A 198 3.09 23.63 -12.50
C LYS A 198 2.77 24.74 -11.51
N ILE A 199 2.18 24.41 -10.35
CA ILE A 199 1.85 25.38 -9.31
C ILE A 199 2.87 25.36 -8.15
N ASN A 200 4.10 24.87 -8.41
CA ASN A 200 5.18 24.69 -7.43
C ASN A 200 4.77 23.88 -6.20
N LYS A 201 3.75 23.03 -6.34
CA LYS A 201 3.40 22.05 -5.32
C LYS A 201 4.02 20.72 -5.74
N PRO A 202 4.78 20.03 -4.88
CA PRO A 202 5.17 18.65 -5.17
C PRO A 202 3.89 17.84 -5.41
N PRO A 203 3.86 16.72 -6.13
CA PRO A 203 2.64 15.91 -6.24
C PRO A 203 2.04 15.65 -4.84
N TYR A 204 0.81 16.08 -4.55
CA TYR A 204 0.17 15.92 -3.24
C TYR A 204 -1.37 15.86 -3.35
N HIS A 205 -1.97 15.83 -2.19
CA HIS A 205 -3.38 15.83 -1.91
C HIS A 205 -3.85 17.30 -1.67
N ALA A 206 -4.82 17.80 -2.46
CA ALA A 206 -5.26 19.17 -2.88
C ALA A 206 -5.67 20.33 -1.89
N HIS A 207 -6.07 21.53 -2.42
CA HIS A 207 -6.37 22.80 -1.68
C HIS A 207 -7.33 23.87 -2.33
N ASN A 208 -8.63 23.65 -2.53
CA ASN A 208 -9.71 24.58 -2.10
C ASN A 208 -11.13 24.02 -2.39
N LEU A 209 -12.17 24.76 -1.98
CA LEU A 209 -13.42 24.23 -1.44
C LEU A 209 -14.56 23.94 -2.43
N GLU A 210 -14.41 24.35 -3.70
CA GLU A 210 -15.16 23.73 -4.81
C GLU A 210 -14.28 22.69 -5.55
N GLU A 211 -13.00 22.58 -5.16
CA GLU A 211 -11.88 21.99 -5.90
C GLU A 211 -11.25 20.76 -5.24
N MET A 212 -12.05 19.84 -4.67
CA MET A 212 -11.48 18.63 -4.05
C MET A 212 -12.17 17.30 -4.38
N PHE A 213 -12.23 16.96 -5.66
CA PHE A 213 -12.11 15.58 -6.18
C PHE A 213 -11.60 15.69 -7.63
N PHE A 214 -10.32 15.38 -7.90
CA PHE A 214 -9.67 15.72 -9.17
C PHE A 214 -10.42 15.18 -10.40
N PRO A 215 -10.68 16.01 -11.43
CA PRO A 215 -10.77 15.48 -12.77
C PRO A 215 -9.32 15.22 -13.19
N LEU A 216 -8.94 13.95 -13.23
CA LEU A 216 -8.21 13.49 -14.42
C LEU A 216 -8.83 14.19 -15.64
N SER A 217 -8.03 14.56 -16.66
CA SER A 217 -8.61 15.27 -17.81
C SER A 217 -9.89 14.56 -18.23
N GLN A 218 -11.02 15.28 -18.32
CA GLN A 218 -12.33 14.64 -18.51
C GLN A 218 -12.27 13.67 -19.71
N THR A 219 -11.42 13.99 -20.68
CA THR A 219 -11.00 13.12 -21.78
C THR A 219 -10.35 11.80 -21.34
N THR A 220 -9.26 11.82 -20.54
CA THR A 220 -8.61 10.60 -20.01
C THR A 220 -9.57 9.78 -19.15
N LEU A 221 -10.39 10.43 -18.30
CA LEU A 221 -11.38 9.75 -17.47
C LEU A 221 -12.46 9.06 -18.30
N ASN A 222 -13.03 9.79 -19.27
CA ASN A 222 -14.05 9.23 -20.15
C ASN A 222 -13.48 8.05 -20.94
N LYS A 223 -12.25 8.15 -21.45
CA LYS A 223 -11.57 7.03 -22.12
C LYS A 223 -11.38 5.84 -21.17
N LEU A 224 -10.87 6.07 -19.96
CA LEU A 224 -10.67 5.02 -18.95
C LEU A 224 -12.00 4.33 -18.59
N TYR A 225 -13.06 5.11 -18.41
CA TYR A 225 -14.41 4.61 -18.17
C TYR A 225 -14.91 3.76 -19.34
N THR A 226 -14.84 4.26 -20.58
CA THR A 226 -15.29 3.53 -21.77
C THR A 226 -14.51 2.22 -21.97
N GLU A 227 -13.18 2.27 -21.95
CA GLU A 227 -12.32 1.10 -22.16
C GLU A 227 -12.50 0.06 -21.06
N SER A 228 -12.62 0.48 -19.80
CA SER A 228 -12.81 -0.45 -18.67
C SER A 228 -14.16 -1.16 -18.74
N ASN A 229 -15.23 -0.48 -19.19
CA ASN A 229 -16.53 -1.11 -19.39
C ASN A 229 -16.55 -2.05 -20.60
N ILE A 230 -15.94 -1.68 -21.73
CA ILE A 230 -15.78 -2.55 -22.90
C ILE A 230 -14.98 -3.81 -22.55
N LEU A 231 -13.96 -3.67 -21.70
CA LEU A 231 -13.22 -4.82 -21.20
C LEU A 231 -14.12 -5.69 -20.30
N LEU A 232 -14.82 -5.10 -19.34
CA LEU A 232 -15.71 -5.82 -18.44
C LEU A 232 -16.77 -6.61 -19.21
N GLU A 233 -17.32 -6.08 -20.29
CA GLU A 233 -18.25 -6.80 -21.18
C GLU A 233 -17.62 -8.05 -21.80
N SER A 234 -16.34 -8.00 -22.16
CA SER A 234 -15.64 -9.15 -22.76
C SER A 234 -15.24 -10.23 -21.75
N VAL A 235 -15.02 -9.85 -20.48
CA VAL A 235 -14.59 -10.77 -19.41
C VAL A 235 -15.34 -10.48 -18.10
N PRO A 236 -16.68 -10.65 -18.06
CA PRO A 236 -17.53 -10.14 -16.98
C PRO A 236 -17.32 -10.83 -15.63
N THR A 237 -16.71 -12.02 -15.63
CA THR A 237 -16.41 -12.81 -14.43
C THR A 237 -15.00 -12.56 -13.90
N MET A 238 -14.15 -11.82 -14.63
CA MET A 238 -12.77 -11.55 -14.22
C MET A 238 -12.71 -10.39 -13.23
N GLU A 239 -12.15 -10.65 -12.05
CA GLU A 239 -12.17 -9.71 -10.93
C GLU A 239 -11.38 -8.44 -11.19
N TRP A 240 -10.21 -8.56 -11.83
CA TRP A 240 -9.40 -7.40 -12.15
C TRP A 240 -10.12 -6.49 -13.16
N ALA A 241 -10.96 -7.04 -14.05
CA ALA A 241 -11.80 -6.26 -14.95
C ALA A 241 -12.96 -5.58 -14.20
N GLN A 242 -13.62 -6.29 -13.29
CA GLN A 242 -14.65 -5.72 -12.39
C GLN A 242 -14.07 -4.59 -11.54
N MET A 243 -12.91 -4.80 -10.92
CA MET A 243 -12.23 -3.79 -10.12
C MET A 243 -11.87 -2.56 -10.97
N SER A 244 -11.28 -2.75 -12.15
CA SER A 244 -10.89 -1.64 -13.03
C SER A 244 -12.11 -0.82 -13.47
N ALA A 245 -13.19 -1.48 -13.89
CA ALA A 245 -14.43 -0.83 -14.29
C ALA A 245 -15.13 -0.13 -13.11
N GLY A 246 -15.16 -0.76 -11.93
CA GLY A 246 -15.73 -0.18 -10.72
C GLY A 246 -15.01 1.11 -10.31
N LEU A 247 -13.67 1.09 -10.32
CA LEU A 247 -12.83 2.25 -10.01
C LEU A 247 -13.01 3.38 -11.04
N ALA A 248 -13.01 3.05 -12.34
CA ALA A 248 -13.24 4.05 -13.39
C ALA A 248 -14.65 4.67 -13.33
N THR A 249 -15.65 3.84 -13.02
CA THR A 249 -17.05 4.27 -12.84
C THR A 249 -17.21 5.15 -11.61
N PHE A 250 -16.53 4.81 -10.51
CA PHE A 250 -16.47 5.61 -9.30
C PHE A 250 -15.82 6.98 -9.55
N ALA A 251 -14.66 7.00 -10.20
CA ALA A 251 -13.95 8.24 -10.52
C ALA A 251 -14.73 9.13 -11.52
N SER A 252 -15.62 8.53 -12.30
CA SER A 252 -16.60 9.24 -13.14
C SER A 252 -17.85 9.70 -12.38
N GLN A 253 -17.84 9.65 -11.04
CA GLN A 253 -18.92 10.04 -10.13
C GLN A 253 -20.23 9.24 -10.30
N LYS A 254 -20.18 8.07 -10.92
CA LYS A 254 -21.33 7.16 -11.11
C LYS A 254 -21.41 6.14 -9.97
N TYR A 255 -21.61 6.64 -8.75
CA TYR A 255 -21.41 5.88 -7.52
C TYR A 255 -22.24 4.59 -7.38
N TYR A 256 -23.52 4.63 -7.73
CA TYR A 256 -24.39 3.44 -7.64
C TYR A 256 -23.97 2.35 -8.64
N GLN A 257 -23.66 2.74 -9.88
CA GLN A 257 -23.14 1.80 -10.89
C GLN A 257 -21.79 1.21 -10.46
N ALA A 258 -20.90 2.03 -9.89
CA ALA A 258 -19.62 1.56 -9.38
C ALA A 258 -19.81 0.50 -8.29
N GLN A 259 -20.71 0.75 -7.34
CA GLN A 259 -21.05 -0.21 -6.29
C GLN A 259 -21.60 -1.53 -6.85
N GLU A 260 -22.52 -1.48 -7.81
CA GLU A 260 -23.05 -2.70 -8.44
C GLU A 260 -21.92 -3.53 -9.05
N ILE A 261 -20.94 -2.89 -9.66
CA ILE A 261 -19.75 -3.57 -10.19
C ILE A 261 -18.91 -4.17 -9.04
N PHE A 262 -18.60 -3.40 -8.00
CA PHE A 262 -17.81 -3.89 -6.86
C PHE A 262 -18.47 -5.07 -6.13
N SER A 263 -19.80 -5.09 -6.03
CA SER A 263 -20.53 -6.19 -5.39
C SER A 263 -20.41 -7.54 -6.13
N LYS A 264 -20.02 -7.52 -7.41
CA LYS A 264 -19.82 -8.71 -8.24
C LYS A 264 -18.45 -9.37 -8.03
N VAL A 265 -17.53 -8.70 -7.33
CA VAL A 265 -16.19 -9.22 -7.03
C VAL A 265 -16.29 -10.30 -5.95
N LYS A 266 -16.00 -11.55 -6.30
CA LYS A 266 -16.29 -12.71 -5.43
C LYS A 266 -15.07 -13.26 -4.69
N THR A 267 -13.91 -13.36 -5.34
CA THR A 267 -12.66 -13.95 -4.82
C THR A 267 -11.54 -12.90 -4.82
N GLY A 268 -10.32 -13.31 -4.47
CA GLY A 268 -9.17 -12.41 -4.38
C GLY A 268 -9.11 -11.57 -3.10
N HIS A 269 -7.93 -10.98 -2.85
CA HIS A 269 -7.62 -10.28 -1.62
C HIS A 269 -8.42 -8.97 -1.41
N LEU A 270 -8.91 -8.34 -2.48
CA LEU A 270 -9.74 -7.13 -2.40
C LEU A 270 -11.24 -7.42 -2.33
N SER A 271 -11.71 -8.67 -2.48
CA SER A 271 -13.15 -9.00 -2.46
C SER A 271 -13.86 -8.52 -1.20
N PRO A 272 -13.32 -8.72 0.03
CA PRO A 272 -13.94 -8.18 1.24
C PRO A 272 -14.08 -6.65 1.19
N MET A 273 -13.07 -5.94 0.69
CA MET A 273 -13.10 -4.49 0.56
C MET A 273 -14.05 -4.01 -0.54
N ALA A 274 -14.08 -4.68 -1.69
CA ALA A 274 -15.01 -4.37 -2.78
C ALA A 274 -16.47 -4.51 -2.30
N LYS A 275 -16.79 -5.59 -1.57
CA LYS A 275 -18.09 -5.79 -0.92
C LYS A 275 -18.36 -4.79 0.21
N ALA A 276 -17.31 -4.18 0.76
CA ALA A 276 -17.43 -3.17 1.78
C ALA A 276 -17.90 -1.82 1.22
N ILE A 277 -17.80 -1.57 -0.08
CA ILE A 277 -18.15 -0.29 -0.71
C ILE A 277 -19.66 -0.16 -0.79
N ARG A 278 -20.22 0.67 0.10
CA ARG A 278 -21.66 0.96 0.18
C ARG A 278 -21.89 2.46 0.09
N LEU A 279 -22.13 2.90 -1.13
CA LEU A 279 -22.49 4.25 -1.53
C LEU A 279 -24.00 4.40 -1.74
N ASP A 280 -24.78 3.34 -1.50
CA ASP A 280 -26.22 3.28 -1.71
C ASP A 280 -27.04 3.72 -0.50
N GLU A 281 -28.19 4.35 -0.75
CA GLU A 281 -29.04 4.85 0.34
C GLU A 281 -29.67 3.73 1.17
N ASP A 282 -30.01 2.60 0.56
CA ASP A 282 -30.65 1.47 1.26
C ASP A 282 -29.76 0.93 2.38
N PHE A 283 -28.47 0.76 2.11
CA PHE A 283 -27.49 0.39 3.12
C PHE A 283 -27.44 1.40 4.26
N HIS A 284 -27.31 2.69 3.94
CA HIS A 284 -27.22 3.73 4.98
C HIS A 284 -28.51 3.83 5.79
N ASN A 285 -29.67 3.54 5.18
CA ASN A 285 -30.95 3.43 5.89
C ASN A 285 -30.98 2.22 6.83
N GLN A 286 -30.39 1.08 6.45
CA GLN A 286 -30.24 -0.08 7.33
C GLN A 286 -29.40 0.24 8.57
N LEU A 287 -28.42 1.14 8.47
CA LEU A 287 -27.63 1.59 9.62
C LEU A 287 -28.47 2.30 10.70
N ASN A 288 -29.69 2.77 10.37
CA ASN A 288 -30.58 3.42 11.34
C ASN A 288 -31.06 2.47 12.44
N HIS A 289 -31.13 1.16 12.17
CA HIS A 289 -31.47 0.15 13.18
C HIS A 289 -30.36 -0.06 14.23
N ILE A 290 -29.14 0.39 13.95
CA ILE A 290 -28.04 0.33 14.90
C ILE A 290 -28.16 1.51 15.86
N GLU A 291 -28.72 1.28 17.05
CA GLU A 291 -28.72 2.24 18.16
C GLU A 291 -27.35 2.42 18.83
N ASP A 292 -27.16 3.55 19.52
CA ASP A 292 -25.96 3.88 20.30
C ASP A 292 -25.61 2.82 21.37
N LYS A 293 -26.59 2.07 21.89
CA LYS A 293 -26.35 1.01 22.87
C LYS A 293 -25.55 -0.15 22.27
N HIS A 294 -25.75 -0.47 20.99
CA HIS A 294 -25.02 -1.52 20.29
C HIS A 294 -23.56 -1.14 20.12
N LEU A 295 -23.31 0.14 19.76
CA LEU A 295 -21.97 0.74 19.63
C LEU A 295 -21.18 0.82 20.96
N ARG A 296 -21.73 0.32 22.06
CA ARG A 296 -21.07 0.27 23.38
C ARG A 296 -21.11 -1.11 24.00
N ARG A 297 -22.27 -1.76 24.05
CA ARG A 297 -22.51 -3.00 24.81
C ARG A 297 -22.12 -4.27 24.07
N GLU A 298 -22.07 -4.24 22.73
CA GLU A 298 -21.72 -5.41 21.92
C GLU A 298 -20.24 -5.44 21.50
N LEU A 299 -19.48 -4.44 21.93
CA LEU A 299 -18.02 -4.44 21.85
C LEU A 299 -17.44 -4.91 23.18
N ALA A 300 -16.13 -5.17 23.19
CA ALA A 300 -15.37 -5.43 24.40
C ALA A 300 -15.68 -4.35 25.47
N PRO A 301 -15.79 -4.70 26.75
CA PRO A 301 -15.99 -3.69 27.79
C PRO A 301 -14.87 -2.65 27.78
N LEU A 302 -15.25 -1.38 27.85
CA LEU A 302 -14.33 -0.27 28.01
C LEU A 302 -14.08 -0.05 29.50
N HIS A 303 -12.81 -0.06 29.90
CA HIS A 303 -12.37 0.15 31.27
C HIS A 303 -11.59 1.47 31.36
N ASP A 304 -12.10 2.42 32.15
CA ASP A 304 -11.38 3.65 32.46
C ASP A 304 -10.36 3.36 33.57
N ILE A 305 -9.08 3.38 33.23
CA ILE A 305 -7.97 3.13 34.16
C ILE A 305 -7.57 4.44 34.85
N ARG A 306 -7.58 5.54 34.07
CA ARG A 306 -7.27 6.89 34.55
C ARG A 306 -8.25 7.87 33.95
N THR A 307 -8.92 8.65 34.80
CA THR A 307 -9.86 9.69 34.39
C THR A 307 -9.25 11.07 34.61
N VAL A 308 -9.61 12.00 33.72
CA VAL A 308 -9.20 13.41 33.77
C VAL A 308 -10.42 14.27 33.53
N ASP A 309 -10.58 15.32 34.33
CA ASP A 309 -11.55 16.38 34.06
C ASP A 309 -10.94 17.40 33.08
N PHE A 310 -11.14 17.13 31.79
CA PHE A 310 -10.57 17.91 30.70
C PHE A 310 -11.09 19.36 30.68
N LYS A 311 -10.23 20.29 31.09
CA LYS A 311 -10.56 21.72 31.16
C LYS A 311 -10.55 22.41 29.80
N GLU A 312 -9.69 21.97 28.88
CA GLU A 312 -9.48 22.64 27.60
C GLU A 312 -10.52 22.19 26.57
N LYS A 313 -10.59 22.91 25.44
CA LYS A 313 -11.52 22.57 24.35
C LYS A 313 -11.05 21.37 23.52
N ASN A 314 -9.73 21.20 23.37
CA ASN A 314 -9.11 20.23 22.47
C ASN A 314 -8.43 19.12 23.26
N ILE A 315 -8.73 17.88 22.91
CA ILE A 315 -8.13 16.68 23.48
C ILE A 315 -7.49 15.90 22.34
N ILE A 316 -6.20 15.61 22.46
CA ILE A 316 -5.54 14.66 21.57
C ILE A 316 -6.09 13.27 21.87
N TYR A 317 -6.40 12.48 20.85
CA TYR A 317 -6.96 11.15 21.00
C TYR A 317 -6.09 10.13 20.28
N MET A 318 -5.57 9.16 21.01
CA MET A 318 -4.73 8.09 20.48
C MET A 318 -5.42 6.75 20.71
N ALA A 319 -5.37 5.87 19.73
CA ALA A 319 -5.87 4.52 19.84
C ALA A 319 -4.91 3.53 19.17
N CYS A 320 -4.49 2.51 19.91
CA CYS A 320 -3.55 1.51 19.43
C CYS A 320 -3.66 0.20 20.23
N ASN A 321 -2.96 -0.84 19.79
CA ASN A 321 -2.76 -2.03 20.60
C ASN A 321 -1.54 -1.87 21.53
N ALA A 322 -1.40 -2.75 22.53
CA ALA A 322 -0.28 -2.74 23.48
C ALA A 322 1.09 -2.62 22.81
N HIS A 323 1.36 -3.45 21.79
CA HIS A 323 2.63 -3.40 21.06
C HIS A 323 2.90 -2.03 20.42
N TYR A 324 1.89 -1.41 19.81
CA TYR A 324 2.01 -0.07 19.22
C TYR A 324 2.07 1.03 20.28
N PHE A 325 1.49 0.82 21.45
CA PHE A 325 1.63 1.75 22.57
C PHE A 325 3.09 1.87 22.96
N ASP A 326 3.75 0.74 23.21
CA ASP A 326 5.17 0.68 23.55
C ASP A 326 6.06 1.20 22.43
N ALA A 327 5.81 0.74 21.20
CA ALA A 327 6.65 1.09 20.07
C ALA A 327 6.50 2.54 19.63
N PHE A 328 5.29 3.09 19.62
CA PHE A 328 5.00 4.35 18.91
C PHE A 328 4.28 5.39 19.77
N ALA A 329 3.28 5.01 20.56
CA ALA A 329 2.51 5.98 21.34
C ALA A 329 3.38 6.63 22.42
N LYS A 330 4.24 5.87 23.12
CA LYS A 330 5.15 6.43 24.13
C LYS A 330 6.10 7.48 23.52
N PRO A 331 6.83 7.22 22.41
CA PRO A 331 7.58 8.27 21.70
C PRO A 331 6.77 9.51 21.31
N LEU A 332 5.55 9.31 20.80
CA LEU A 332 4.65 10.41 20.44
C LEU A 332 4.27 11.24 21.68
N ILE A 333 3.92 10.61 22.79
CA ILE A 333 3.61 11.28 24.07
C ILE A 333 4.81 12.07 24.57
N LEU A 334 6.03 11.50 24.51
CA LEU A 334 7.26 12.20 24.88
C LEU A 334 7.52 13.41 23.97
N SER A 335 7.23 13.31 22.67
CA SER A 335 7.36 14.43 21.73
C SER A 335 6.39 15.57 22.06
N ILE A 336 5.18 15.25 22.51
CA ILE A 336 4.20 16.24 22.99
C ILE A 336 4.68 16.87 24.29
N ASN A 337 5.15 16.06 25.25
CA ASN A 337 5.63 16.53 26.55
C ASN A 337 6.83 17.47 26.42
N ALA A 338 7.70 17.20 25.44
CA ALA A 338 8.88 18.01 25.12
C ALA A 338 8.55 19.41 24.56
N THR A 339 7.30 19.67 24.16
CA THR A 339 6.90 21.02 23.72
C THR A 339 6.76 22.01 24.88
N ASN A 340 6.76 21.55 26.14
CA ASN A 340 6.58 22.36 27.36
C ASN A 340 5.31 23.23 27.35
N VAL A 341 4.31 22.84 26.57
CA VAL A 341 2.98 23.47 26.57
C VAL A 341 2.00 22.47 27.15
N LYS A 342 1.17 22.91 28.11
CA LYS A 342 0.18 22.05 28.75
C LYS A 342 -0.79 21.47 27.72
N GLN A 343 -0.99 20.15 27.72
CA GLN A 343 -1.89 19.43 26.82
C GLN A 343 -2.86 18.53 27.56
N GLN A 344 -3.88 18.07 26.81
CA GLN A 344 -4.85 17.08 27.25
C GLN A 344 -4.87 15.93 26.25
N LEU A 345 -4.79 14.72 26.76
CA LEU A 345 -4.66 13.51 25.96
C LEU A 345 -5.58 12.42 26.50
N HIS A 346 -6.30 11.75 25.60
CA HIS A 346 -6.89 10.46 25.87
C HIS A 346 -6.11 9.38 25.11
N VAL A 347 -5.63 8.38 25.84
CA VAL A 347 -5.03 7.17 25.27
C VAL A 347 -6.01 6.02 25.45
N HIS A 348 -6.39 5.40 24.34
CA HIS A 348 -7.16 4.16 24.32
C HIS A 348 -6.26 3.00 23.89
N ILE A 349 -6.11 1.99 24.74
CA ILE A 349 -5.26 0.82 24.48
C ILE A 349 -6.13 -0.43 24.35
N MET A 350 -5.96 -1.13 23.24
CA MET A 350 -6.41 -2.51 23.08
C MET A 350 -5.32 -3.42 23.64
N ASP A 351 -5.58 -3.95 24.83
CA ASP A 351 -4.59 -4.64 25.63
C ASP A 351 -5.04 -6.08 25.92
N SER A 352 -4.09 -7.00 25.97
CA SER A 352 -4.35 -8.39 26.34
C SER A 352 -3.92 -8.72 27.77
N SER A 353 -3.19 -7.85 28.49
CA SER A 353 -2.64 -8.17 29.82
C SER A 353 -2.91 -7.10 30.89
N LEU A 354 -3.07 -7.54 32.14
CA LEU A 354 -3.20 -6.62 33.29
C LEU A 354 -1.86 -5.94 33.63
N GLN A 355 -0.75 -6.65 33.43
CA GLN A 355 0.59 -6.10 33.69
C GLN A 355 0.87 -4.90 32.77
N HIS A 356 0.66 -5.04 31.46
CA HIS A 356 0.86 -3.92 30.52
C HIS A 356 -0.07 -2.74 30.85
N THR A 357 -1.29 -3.00 31.33
CA THR A 357 -2.19 -1.94 31.81
C THR A 357 -1.58 -1.10 32.93
N GLU A 358 -0.94 -1.74 33.91
CA GLU A 358 -0.25 -1.05 35.01
C GLU A 358 0.96 -0.27 34.52
N GLU A 359 1.77 -0.87 33.64
CA GLU A 359 2.95 -0.22 33.03
C GLU A 359 2.56 1.01 32.22
N ALA A 360 1.50 0.91 31.41
CA ALA A 360 0.96 2.03 30.63
C ALA A 360 0.42 3.15 31.53
N ASN A 361 -0.27 2.80 32.63
CA ASN A 361 -0.76 3.78 33.59
C ASN A 361 0.38 4.50 34.30
N ASN A 362 1.43 3.77 34.72
CA ASN A 362 2.61 4.34 35.36
C ASN A 362 3.36 5.29 34.43
N PHE A 363 3.56 4.90 33.17
CA PHE A 363 4.15 5.77 32.15
C PHE A 363 3.33 7.06 31.97
N CYS A 364 2.01 6.93 31.79
CA CYS A 364 1.12 8.08 31.63
C CYS A 364 1.10 8.99 32.87
N ALA A 365 1.22 8.42 34.07
CA ALA A 365 1.25 9.19 35.32
C ALA A 365 2.54 10.01 35.49
N GLY A 366 3.63 9.64 34.82
CA GLY A 366 4.91 10.35 34.85
C GLY A 366 4.99 11.59 33.96
N MET A 367 3.94 11.91 33.18
CA MET A 367 3.96 13.06 32.28
C MET A 367 3.53 14.34 33.00
N GLU A 368 4.45 15.30 33.15
CA GLU A 368 4.19 16.55 33.90
C GLU A 368 3.36 17.57 33.12
N ASN A 369 3.56 17.70 31.80
CA ASN A 369 2.91 18.72 30.98
C ASN A 369 1.63 18.21 30.27
N ILE A 370 1.18 16.99 30.55
CA ILE A 370 0.05 16.37 29.86
C ILE A 370 -0.93 15.79 30.87
N ASP A 371 -2.17 16.28 30.86
CA ASP A 371 -3.25 15.63 31.58
C ASP A 371 -3.74 14.43 30.73
N ILE A 372 -3.35 13.21 31.13
CA ILE A 372 -3.65 11.98 30.38
C ILE A 372 -4.81 11.20 31.02
N ALA A 373 -5.87 10.94 30.25
CA ALA A 373 -6.84 9.88 30.52
C ALA A 373 -6.43 8.59 29.81
N LEU A 374 -6.67 7.45 30.44
CA LEU A 374 -6.31 6.13 29.92
C LEU A 374 -7.52 5.20 29.99
N SER A 375 -7.92 4.65 28.84
CA SER A 375 -8.96 3.62 28.74
C SER A 375 -8.44 2.37 28.04
N ILE A 376 -9.00 1.21 28.40
CA ILE A 376 -8.57 -0.10 27.89
C ILE A 376 -9.77 -0.94 27.49
N GLU A 377 -9.61 -1.72 26.42
CA GLU A 377 -10.54 -2.80 26.07
C GLU A 377 -9.82 -4.12 25.77
N ARG A 378 -10.52 -5.25 25.97
CA ARG A 378 -9.99 -6.61 25.80
C ARG A 378 -10.92 -7.46 24.92
N PRO A 379 -10.80 -7.41 23.59
CA PRO A 379 -11.76 -8.01 22.66
C PRO A 379 -11.68 -9.54 22.47
N GLU A 380 -10.86 -10.25 23.26
CA GLU A 380 -10.72 -11.72 23.21
C GLU A 380 -10.52 -12.29 21.78
N LEU A 381 -9.68 -11.63 20.96
CA LEU A 381 -9.42 -12.05 19.59
C LEU A 381 -8.43 -13.23 19.55
N SER A 382 -8.92 -14.44 19.28
CA SER A 382 -8.07 -15.63 19.11
C SER A 382 -7.33 -15.63 17.76
N ILE A 383 -6.29 -16.48 17.62
CA ILE A 383 -5.55 -16.65 16.35
C ILE A 383 -6.49 -17.09 15.22
N ASP A 384 -7.48 -17.92 15.56
CA ASP A 384 -8.50 -18.45 14.63
C ASP A 384 -9.66 -17.49 14.36
N SER A 385 -9.68 -16.32 15.01
CA SER A 385 -10.68 -15.28 14.76
C SER A 385 -10.68 -14.86 13.28
N SER A 386 -11.87 -14.70 12.70
CA SER A 386 -12.06 -14.16 11.36
C SER A 386 -11.60 -12.71 11.25
N ILE A 387 -11.69 -11.96 12.35
CA ILE A 387 -11.19 -10.60 12.48
C ILE A 387 -9.81 -10.65 13.12
N LYS A 388 -8.80 -10.14 12.41
CA LYS A 388 -7.43 -10.08 12.94
C LYS A 388 -7.27 -8.88 13.89
N PRO A 389 -6.40 -8.98 14.92
CA PRO A 389 -6.17 -7.87 15.86
C PRO A 389 -5.86 -6.54 15.18
N ARG A 390 -5.09 -6.58 14.08
CA ARG A 390 -4.73 -5.41 13.29
C ARG A 390 -5.95 -4.72 12.64
N GLU A 391 -6.87 -5.51 12.10
CA GLU A 391 -8.09 -5.04 11.45
C GLU A 391 -9.06 -4.46 12.48
N TYR A 392 -9.18 -5.14 13.63
CA TYR A 392 -9.99 -4.69 14.75
C TYR A 392 -9.56 -3.29 15.19
N PHE A 393 -8.27 -3.06 15.50
CA PHE A 393 -7.89 -1.79 16.10
C PHE A 393 -8.02 -0.59 15.16
N HIS A 394 -7.67 -0.76 13.88
CA HIS A 394 -7.81 0.33 12.90
C HIS A 394 -9.26 0.75 12.70
N ALA A 395 -10.20 -0.20 12.79
CA ALA A 395 -11.61 0.08 12.58
C ALA A 395 -12.30 0.56 13.87
N ILE A 396 -12.18 -0.22 14.95
CA ILE A 396 -12.94 -0.02 16.19
C ILE A 396 -12.56 1.28 16.91
N ARG A 397 -11.35 1.81 16.68
CA ARG A 397 -10.94 3.13 17.17
C ARG A 397 -11.93 4.25 16.80
N PHE A 398 -12.61 4.18 15.66
CA PHE A 398 -13.59 5.19 15.27
C PHE A 398 -14.92 5.05 16.03
N ILE A 399 -15.29 3.83 16.46
CA ILE A 399 -16.43 3.63 17.36
C ILE A 399 -16.09 4.18 18.76
N ARG A 400 -14.88 3.91 19.25
CA ARG A 400 -14.39 4.43 20.54
C ARG A 400 -14.20 5.94 20.52
N PHE A 401 -13.70 6.48 19.42
CA PHE A 401 -13.63 7.91 19.18
C PHE A 401 -15.01 8.56 19.28
N TYR A 402 -16.03 8.01 18.60
CA TYR A 402 -17.41 8.48 18.72
C TYR A 402 -17.94 8.41 20.17
N ASN A 403 -17.67 7.30 20.88
CA ASN A 403 -18.09 7.15 22.27
C ASN A 403 -17.52 8.23 23.18
N HIS A 404 -16.22 8.52 23.05
CA HIS A 404 -15.52 9.53 23.84
C HIS A 404 -15.87 10.95 23.40
N LEU A 405 -16.10 11.20 22.11
CA LEU A 405 -16.58 12.49 21.60
C LEU A 405 -17.91 12.86 22.27
N LYS A 406 -18.82 11.88 22.38
CA LYS A 406 -20.10 12.02 23.09
C LYS A 406 -19.93 12.19 24.61
N GLN A 407 -18.98 11.49 25.22
CA GLN A 407 -18.73 11.53 26.66
C GLN A 407 -18.13 12.87 27.09
N TYR A 408 -17.05 13.29 26.44
CA TYR A 408 -16.32 14.49 26.82
C TYR A 408 -17.03 15.78 26.39
N LYS A 409 -17.78 15.75 25.28
CA LYS A 409 -18.41 16.95 24.70
C LYS A 409 -17.39 18.05 24.41
N LYS A 410 -16.22 17.63 23.94
CA LYS A 410 -15.04 18.45 23.59
C LYS A 410 -14.55 18.06 22.21
N SER A 411 -13.68 18.89 21.63
CA SER A 411 -13.10 18.59 20.32
C SER A 411 -12.03 17.50 20.48
N LEU A 412 -12.13 16.43 19.70
CA LEU A 412 -11.18 15.32 19.74
C LEU A 412 -10.32 15.31 18.48
N TRP A 413 -9.04 15.04 18.65
CA TRP A 413 -8.07 14.95 17.55
C TRP A 413 -7.48 13.54 17.52
N LEU A 414 -8.14 12.64 16.79
CA LEU A 414 -7.67 11.27 16.57
C LEU A 414 -6.41 11.31 15.72
N MET A 415 -5.36 10.62 16.16
CA MET A 415 -4.13 10.47 15.39
C MET A 415 -3.57 9.05 15.40
N ASP A 416 -2.90 8.70 14.30
CA ASP A 416 -2.02 7.54 14.28
C ASP A 416 -0.85 7.76 15.25
N VAL A 417 -0.51 6.71 15.98
CA VAL A 417 0.51 6.76 17.04
C VAL A 417 1.94 6.81 16.50
N ASP A 418 2.14 6.58 15.20
CA ASP A 418 3.44 6.61 14.53
C ASP A 418 3.84 8.01 14.04
N GLY A 419 3.19 9.05 14.55
CA GLY A 419 3.62 10.43 14.38
C GLY A 419 4.59 10.90 15.47
N LEU A 420 5.20 12.07 15.28
CA LEU A 420 5.91 12.85 16.29
C LEU A 420 5.61 14.33 16.11
N PHE A 421 5.29 15.02 17.21
CA PHE A 421 5.13 16.47 17.16
C PHE A 421 6.49 17.17 17.09
N ASN A 422 6.65 17.97 16.05
CA ASN A 422 7.79 18.86 15.88
C ASN A 422 7.52 20.23 16.51
N LYS A 423 6.25 20.66 16.52
CA LYS A 423 5.77 21.92 17.12
C LYS A 423 4.59 21.67 18.06
N PRO A 424 4.21 22.63 18.93
CA PRO A 424 3.05 22.47 19.81
C PRO A 424 1.75 22.16 19.05
N PRO A 425 0.97 21.15 19.49
CA PRO A 425 -0.31 20.78 18.86
C PRO A 425 -1.31 21.94 18.69
N GLN A 426 -1.24 22.96 19.56
CA GLN A 426 -2.07 24.17 19.49
C GLN A 426 -2.04 24.84 18.12
N LYS A 427 -0.93 24.75 17.37
CA LYS A 427 -0.84 25.35 16.04
C LYS A 427 -1.89 24.78 15.09
N ILE A 428 -2.06 23.46 15.08
CA ILE A 428 -3.10 22.79 14.28
C ILE A 428 -4.49 23.17 14.80
N PHE A 429 -4.67 23.15 16.13
CA PHE A 429 -5.98 23.43 16.73
C PHE A 429 -6.47 24.86 16.44
N GLN A 430 -5.58 25.85 16.52
CA GLN A 430 -5.89 27.25 16.27
C GLN A 430 -6.16 27.50 14.79
N LYS A 431 -5.35 26.92 13.89
CA LYS A 431 -5.50 27.08 12.44
C LYS A 431 -6.84 26.57 11.93
N HIS A 432 -7.32 25.46 12.48
CA HIS A 432 -8.52 24.79 12.02
C HIS A 432 -9.74 25.00 12.95
N ALA A 433 -9.65 25.98 13.86
CA ALA A 433 -10.73 26.29 14.79
C ALA A 433 -12.02 26.67 14.04
N GLY A 434 -13.13 26.05 14.43
CA GLY A 434 -14.48 26.42 13.93
C GLY A 434 -15.06 25.52 12.84
N ASN A 435 -14.29 24.58 12.30
CA ASN A 435 -14.80 23.58 11.35
C ASN A 435 -15.39 22.38 12.08
N ASP A 436 -16.39 21.68 11.54
CA ASP A 436 -16.90 20.47 12.19
C ASP A 436 -15.85 19.35 12.22
N ILE A 437 -15.17 19.16 11.09
CA ILE A 437 -14.21 18.09 10.88
C ILE A 437 -12.95 18.62 10.21
N VAL A 438 -11.81 18.07 10.61
CA VAL A 438 -10.50 18.36 10.03
C VAL A 438 -9.86 17.03 9.66
N LEU A 439 -9.49 16.81 8.40
CA LEU A 439 -8.81 15.57 8.00
C LEU A 439 -7.92 15.77 6.77
N ARG A 440 -7.11 14.78 6.43
CA ARG A 440 -6.32 14.83 5.19
C ARG A 440 -7.05 14.09 4.09
N ALA A 441 -7.32 14.75 2.97
CA ALA A 441 -7.80 14.06 1.77
C ALA A 441 -6.64 13.34 1.07
N ARG A 442 -6.97 12.40 0.19
CA ARG A 442 -6.03 11.68 -0.68
C ARG A 442 -6.50 11.68 -2.15
N PRO A 443 -6.78 12.86 -2.73
CA PRO A 443 -7.28 12.96 -4.10
C PRO A 443 -6.22 12.40 -5.06
N GLY A 444 -6.69 11.85 -6.19
CA GLY A 444 -5.86 11.21 -7.23
C GLY A 444 -5.76 9.70 -7.10
N ARG A 445 -6.27 9.15 -6.00
CA ARG A 445 -6.58 7.74 -5.86
C ARG A 445 -7.91 7.45 -6.53
N LEU A 446 -7.98 6.37 -7.30
CA LEU A 446 -9.24 5.93 -7.91
C LEU A 446 -10.10 5.14 -6.89
N GLU A 447 -9.48 4.71 -5.78
CA GLU A 447 -10.08 3.81 -4.82
C GLU A 447 -10.93 4.56 -3.77
N PRO A 448 -12.21 4.18 -3.57
CA PRO A 448 -13.09 4.83 -2.58
C PRO A 448 -12.54 4.83 -1.15
N TRP A 449 -11.87 3.75 -0.74
CA TRP A 449 -11.29 3.60 0.60
C TRP A 449 -9.98 4.37 0.80
N ASN A 450 -9.50 5.06 -0.21
CA ASN A 450 -8.30 5.90 -0.15
C ASN A 450 -8.60 7.37 -0.46
N GLN A 451 -9.85 7.82 -0.34
CA GLN A 451 -10.20 9.23 -0.57
C GLN A 451 -9.91 10.12 0.65
N PHE A 452 -10.12 9.60 1.86
CA PHE A 452 -9.74 10.25 3.12
C PHE A 452 -8.65 9.45 3.82
N ASN A 453 -7.72 10.16 4.47
CA ASN A 453 -6.67 9.60 5.30
C ASN A 453 -7.10 9.67 6.77
N ALA A 454 -6.97 8.55 7.49
CA ALA A 454 -7.32 8.44 8.90
C ALA A 454 -6.16 8.78 9.87
N CYS A 455 -5.03 9.33 9.37
CA CYS A 455 -3.82 9.58 10.15
C CYS A 455 -3.94 10.73 11.14
N LEU A 456 -4.68 11.78 10.80
CA LEU A 456 -5.07 12.85 11.72
C LEU A 456 -6.48 13.30 11.37
N VAL A 457 -7.39 13.14 12.33
CA VAL A 457 -8.81 13.49 12.21
C VAL A 457 -9.23 14.31 13.42
N GLY A 458 -9.47 15.61 13.20
CA GLY A 458 -10.10 16.52 14.16
C GLY A 458 -11.62 16.45 14.04
N ALA A 459 -12.30 16.38 15.18
CA ALA A 459 -13.75 16.46 15.29
C ALA A 459 -14.11 17.49 16.36
N HIS A 460 -14.65 18.63 15.95
CA HIS A 460 -15.19 19.60 16.89
C HIS A 460 -16.54 19.12 17.38
N TYR A 461 -16.83 19.31 18.67
CA TYR A 461 -18.09 18.87 19.23
C TYR A 461 -19.24 19.75 18.73
N SER A 462 -19.93 19.29 17.70
CA SER A 462 -21.18 19.84 17.15
C SER A 462 -22.17 18.71 16.91
N GLU A 463 -23.46 19.04 16.72
CA GLU A 463 -24.47 18.04 16.37
C GLU A 463 -24.15 17.35 15.04
N THR A 464 -23.70 18.13 14.05
CA THR A 464 -23.34 17.62 12.71
C THR A 464 -22.13 16.68 12.75
N ALA A 465 -21.06 17.06 13.46
CA ALA A 465 -19.89 16.20 13.64
C ALA A 465 -20.25 14.93 14.42
N LEU A 466 -21.03 15.05 15.50
CA LEU A 466 -21.48 13.91 16.29
C LEU A 466 -22.33 12.94 15.46
N ASN A 467 -23.22 13.47 14.62
CA ASN A 467 -24.04 12.67 13.71
C ASN A 467 -23.18 11.97 12.64
N TYR A 468 -22.21 12.67 12.05
CA TYR A 468 -21.27 12.07 11.10
C TYR A 468 -20.50 10.90 11.71
N PHE A 469 -19.83 11.10 12.86
CA PHE A 469 -19.07 10.03 13.51
C PHE A 469 -19.97 8.91 14.05
N ARG A 470 -21.24 9.20 14.37
CA ARG A 470 -22.24 8.17 14.66
C ARG A 470 -22.45 7.25 13.45
N TYR A 471 -22.65 7.80 12.25
CA TYR A 471 -22.81 6.99 11.04
C TYR A 471 -21.53 6.26 10.64
N VAL A 472 -20.36 6.87 10.79
CA VAL A 472 -19.06 6.19 10.60
C VAL A 472 -18.95 4.99 11.55
N ALA A 473 -19.28 5.18 12.84
CA ALA A 473 -19.28 4.11 13.82
C ALA A 473 -20.28 2.99 13.48
N LYS A 474 -21.50 3.34 13.02
CA LYS A 474 -22.51 2.37 12.58
C LYS A 474 -22.06 1.57 11.35
N TYR A 475 -21.41 2.23 10.38
CA TYR A 475 -20.86 1.59 9.20
C TYR A 475 -19.85 0.53 9.60
N ILE A 476 -18.87 0.89 10.44
CA ILE A 476 -17.84 -0.03 10.93
C ILE A 476 -18.46 -1.15 11.77
N TYR A 477 -19.43 -0.81 12.62
CA TYR A 477 -20.14 -1.78 13.45
C TYR A 477 -20.89 -2.84 12.62
N HIS A 478 -21.51 -2.46 11.50
CA HIS A 478 -22.17 -3.41 10.60
C HIS A 478 -21.20 -4.52 10.17
N TYR A 479 -20.00 -4.12 9.72
CA TYR A 479 -18.97 -5.06 9.28
C TYR A 479 -18.40 -5.87 10.45
N PHE A 480 -18.11 -5.22 11.58
CA PHE A 480 -17.73 -5.92 12.82
C PHE A 480 -18.75 -7.02 13.18
N LYS A 481 -20.06 -6.70 13.17
CA LYS A 481 -21.12 -7.65 13.53
C LYS A 481 -21.25 -8.80 12.52
N SER A 482 -20.91 -8.56 11.26
CA SER A 482 -20.87 -9.60 10.21
C SER A 482 -19.66 -10.54 10.33
N GLY A 483 -18.74 -10.28 11.27
CA GLY A 483 -17.52 -11.08 11.46
C GLY A 483 -16.41 -10.77 10.46
N SER A 484 -16.45 -9.62 9.77
CA SER A 484 -15.44 -9.20 8.80
C SER A 484 -15.10 -7.72 8.95
N LEU A 485 -13.82 -7.37 9.09
CA LEU A 485 -13.36 -5.98 9.06
C LEU A 485 -12.33 -5.81 7.93
N PRO A 486 -12.78 -5.51 6.71
CA PRO A 486 -11.89 -5.35 5.56
C PRO A 486 -10.84 -4.26 5.79
N TRP A 487 -9.61 -4.51 5.37
CA TRP A 487 -8.50 -3.56 5.54
C TRP A 487 -8.76 -2.24 4.79
N GLY A 488 -8.88 -1.12 5.53
CA GLY A 488 -9.23 0.20 4.99
C GLY A 488 -10.70 0.60 5.21
N ILE A 489 -11.46 -0.22 5.96
CA ILE A 489 -12.86 0.07 6.30
C ILE A 489 -13.04 1.37 7.07
N ASP A 490 -12.03 1.78 7.84
CA ASP A 490 -12.00 3.02 8.60
C ASP A 490 -12.02 4.25 7.67
N GLN A 491 -11.12 4.27 6.69
CA GLN A 491 -11.06 5.32 5.67
C GLN A 491 -12.29 5.29 4.74
N LEU A 492 -12.74 4.09 4.37
CA LEU A 492 -13.95 3.93 3.56
C LEU A 492 -15.20 4.45 4.27
N ALA A 493 -15.38 4.12 5.55
CA ALA A 493 -16.52 4.57 6.33
C ALA A 493 -16.56 6.11 6.44
N LEU A 494 -15.41 6.76 6.68
CA LEU A 494 -15.31 8.21 6.65
C LEU A 494 -15.82 8.79 5.32
N TYR A 495 -15.35 8.24 4.20
CA TYR A 495 -15.70 8.76 2.88
C TYR A 495 -17.15 8.43 2.46
N ALA A 496 -17.57 7.18 2.58
CA ALA A 496 -18.90 6.72 2.17
C ALA A 496 -20.02 7.41 2.98
N THR A 497 -19.83 7.60 4.29
CA THR A 497 -20.76 8.37 5.12
C THR A 497 -20.80 9.83 4.69
N TYR A 498 -19.66 10.45 4.39
CA TYR A 498 -19.64 11.84 3.95
C TYR A 498 -20.44 12.05 2.66
N ILE A 499 -20.18 11.22 1.63
CA ILE A 499 -20.91 11.28 0.36
C ILE A 499 -22.41 11.13 0.56
N GLN A 500 -22.83 10.21 1.44
CA GLN A 500 -24.26 10.03 1.71
C GLN A 500 -24.88 11.24 2.41
N LEU A 501 -24.19 11.86 3.36
CA LEU A 501 -24.70 13.05 4.04
C LEU A 501 -24.70 14.29 3.14
N VAL A 502 -23.75 14.41 2.19
CA VAL A 502 -23.75 15.48 1.18
C VAL A 502 -25.03 15.42 0.35
N ARG A 503 -25.41 14.23 -0.12
CA ARG A 503 -26.67 14.04 -0.87
C ARG A 503 -27.93 14.38 -0.08
N LYS A 504 -27.85 14.28 1.25
CA LYS A 504 -28.96 14.61 2.17
C LYS A 504 -28.91 16.05 2.67
N GLU A 505 -27.93 16.86 2.23
CA GLU A 505 -27.70 18.22 2.75
C GLU A 505 -27.47 18.26 4.28
N LEU A 506 -26.93 17.18 4.84
CA LEU A 506 -26.63 17.00 6.27
C LEU A 506 -25.14 16.81 6.54
N ALA A 507 -24.28 17.10 5.56
CA ALA A 507 -22.85 16.90 5.68
C ALA A 507 -22.21 17.89 6.66
N PRO A 508 -21.25 17.45 7.50
CA PRO A 508 -20.42 18.36 8.25
C PRO A 508 -19.52 19.19 7.33
N THR A 509 -19.13 20.36 7.80
CA THR A 509 -18.04 21.11 7.18
C THR A 509 -16.73 20.35 7.35
N ILE A 510 -15.97 20.20 6.27
CA ILE A 510 -14.64 19.56 6.29
C ILE A 510 -13.59 20.59 5.91
N GLN A 511 -12.62 20.77 6.80
CA GLN A 511 -11.37 21.47 6.52
C GLN A 511 -10.25 20.47 6.33
N LEU A 512 -9.28 20.81 5.49
CA LEU A 512 -8.26 19.87 5.07
C LEU A 512 -6.88 20.25 5.56
N LEU A 513 -6.17 19.22 6.02
CA LEU A 513 -4.80 19.33 6.50
C LEU A 513 -3.84 19.54 5.33
N ASP A 514 -2.94 20.49 5.48
CA ASP A 514 -1.82 20.70 4.55
C ASP A 514 -0.50 20.14 5.10
N GLU A 515 0.58 20.33 4.34
CA GLU A 515 1.93 19.88 4.70
C GLU A 515 2.50 20.59 5.93
N GLU A 516 2.06 21.81 6.25
CA GLU A 516 2.48 22.48 7.49
C GLU A 516 1.79 21.86 8.72
N ASP A 517 0.61 21.27 8.53
CA ASP A 517 -0.09 20.53 9.58
C ASP A 517 0.55 19.16 9.80
N LEU A 518 0.62 18.35 8.74
CA LEU A 518 1.06 16.95 8.77
C LEU A 518 1.92 16.59 7.56
N ASP A 519 3.14 16.15 7.82
CA ASP A 519 4.16 15.92 6.80
C ASP A 519 4.83 14.55 6.90
N TYR A 520 5.16 13.97 5.74
CA TYR A 520 5.91 12.71 5.61
C TYR A 520 7.37 12.92 5.19
N ASP A 521 7.75 14.14 4.79
CA ASP A 521 9.10 14.51 4.36
C ASP A 521 9.94 15.15 5.48
N HIS A 522 9.34 15.32 6.66
CA HIS A 522 9.94 15.78 7.92
C HIS A 522 10.57 17.17 7.83
N ILE A 523 9.90 18.10 7.14
CA ILE A 523 10.32 19.50 7.02
C ILE A 523 10.21 20.22 8.38
N ASP A 524 11.11 21.18 8.64
CA ASP A 524 11.15 21.86 9.95
C ASP A 524 9.93 22.78 10.19
N SER A 525 9.25 23.18 9.12
CA SER A 525 8.06 24.04 9.22
C SER A 525 6.80 23.27 9.65
N SER A 526 6.75 21.96 9.48
CA SER A 526 5.54 21.18 9.79
C SER A 526 5.37 20.95 11.29
N THR A 527 4.12 20.81 11.72
CA THR A 527 3.74 20.64 13.13
C THR A 527 3.83 19.18 13.56
N LEU A 528 3.32 18.27 12.74
CA LEU A 528 3.33 16.83 12.97
C LEU A 528 4.11 16.12 11.85
N TRP A 529 5.07 15.29 12.24
CA TRP A 529 5.79 14.38 11.34
C TRP A 529 5.20 12.99 11.44
N CYS A 530 4.87 12.37 10.31
CA CYS A 530 4.38 10.99 10.26
C CYS A 530 5.37 10.07 9.55
N SER A 531 5.40 8.80 9.95
CA SER A 531 6.19 7.79 9.24
C SER A 531 5.51 7.40 7.92
N SER A 532 6.26 7.37 6.82
CA SER A 532 5.83 6.69 5.60
C SER A 532 6.12 5.19 5.70
N GLY A 533 5.21 4.35 5.16
CA GLY A 533 5.17 2.91 5.44
C GLY A 533 6.40 2.10 5.02
N THR A 534 7.26 2.61 4.14
CA THR A 534 8.46 1.90 3.64
C THR A 534 9.62 1.89 4.64
N LYS A 535 9.72 2.86 5.56
CA LYS A 535 10.81 2.95 6.54
C LYS A 535 10.44 2.49 7.96
N LYS A 536 9.13 2.41 8.25
CA LYS A 536 8.57 2.19 9.60
C LYS A 536 9.08 0.95 10.33
N PHE A 537 9.43 -0.14 9.64
CA PHE A 537 9.82 -1.43 10.26
C PHE A 537 11.22 -1.91 9.93
N ILE A 538 11.86 -1.37 8.89
CA ILE A 538 13.25 -1.73 8.54
C ILE A 538 14.20 -1.31 9.66
N PHE A 539 13.87 -0.19 10.30
CA PHE A 539 14.67 0.41 11.35
C PHE A 539 14.67 -0.36 12.67
N PHE A 540 13.52 -0.90 13.11
CA PHE A 540 13.43 -1.66 14.35
C PHE A 540 14.26 -2.95 14.35
N ASN A 541 14.41 -3.59 13.19
CA ASN A 541 15.09 -4.88 13.10
C ASN A 541 16.61 -4.75 12.89
N ASN A 542 17.12 -3.58 12.48
CA ASN A 542 18.53 -3.39 12.05
C ASN A 542 19.20 -2.13 12.61
N ILE A 543 18.66 -1.56 13.70
CA ILE A 543 19.04 -0.24 14.22
C ILE A 543 20.53 -0.08 14.54
N GLU A 544 21.20 -1.18 14.93
CA GLU A 544 22.63 -1.19 15.28
C GLU A 544 23.54 -1.10 14.05
N ASN A 545 23.03 -1.41 12.86
CA ASN A 545 23.80 -1.54 11.62
C ASN A 545 23.56 -0.39 10.64
N ILE A 546 22.71 0.59 10.98
CA ILE A 546 22.40 1.72 10.10
C ILE A 546 23.30 2.91 10.46
N ASN A 547 23.97 3.46 9.46
CA ASN A 547 24.78 4.66 9.66
C ASN A 547 23.86 5.83 10.06
N ASN A 548 24.22 6.56 11.12
CA ASN A 548 23.47 7.73 11.60
C ASN A 548 23.24 8.79 10.52
N ASP A 549 24.11 8.89 9.51
CA ASP A 549 23.96 9.85 8.41
C ASP A 549 22.86 9.47 7.41
N GLU A 550 22.42 8.20 7.39
CA GLU A 550 21.34 7.72 6.52
C GLU A 550 19.94 7.94 7.12
N LEU A 551 19.87 8.29 8.42
CA LEU A 551 18.63 8.50 9.13
C LEU A 551 18.03 9.88 8.82
N SER A 552 16.74 9.87 8.50
CA SER A 552 15.91 11.08 8.44
C SER A 552 15.83 11.78 9.79
N LYS A 553 15.42 13.05 9.76
CA LYS A 553 15.17 13.84 10.98
C LYS A 553 14.16 13.17 11.90
N TYR A 554 13.09 12.61 11.32
CA TYR A 554 12.11 11.85 12.07
C TYR A 554 12.72 10.62 12.73
N GLU A 555 13.49 9.80 12.01
CA GLU A 555 14.08 8.56 12.56
C GLU A 555 15.03 8.86 13.73
N LYS A 556 15.86 9.91 13.60
CA LYS A 556 16.75 10.36 14.69
C LYS A 556 15.97 10.79 15.93
N ARG A 557 14.91 11.58 15.76
CA ARG A 557 14.08 12.07 16.86
C ARG A 557 13.23 10.97 17.48
N PHE A 558 12.73 10.05 16.66
CA PHE A 558 12.01 8.88 17.10
C PHE A 558 12.89 8.00 18.00
N LEU A 559 14.13 7.72 17.58
CA LEU A 559 15.12 7.01 18.40
C LEU A 559 15.36 7.68 19.75
N GLU A 560 15.49 8.99 19.74
CA GLU A 560 15.78 9.74 20.95
C GLU A 560 14.69 9.51 22.01
N TYR A 561 13.42 9.55 21.61
CA TYR A 561 12.31 9.28 22.51
C TYR A 561 12.16 7.79 22.81
N PHE A 562 12.32 6.92 21.81
CA PHE A 562 12.22 5.47 22.00
C PHE A 562 13.23 4.94 23.01
N LYS A 563 14.45 5.51 23.09
CA LYS A 563 15.45 5.14 24.10
C LYS A 563 15.15 5.65 25.52
N LYS A 564 14.21 6.58 25.69
CA LYS A 564 13.78 7.11 27.00
C LYS A 564 12.62 6.32 27.59
N VAL A 565 11.96 5.52 26.75
CA VAL A 565 10.91 4.57 27.11
C VAL A 565 11.56 3.29 27.62
#